data_AF-A0A0U4CIW8-F1
#
_entry.id   AF-A0A0U4CIW8-F1
#
_cell.length_a   1.000
_cell.length_b   1.000
_cell.length_c   1.000
_cell.angle_alpha   90.00
_cell.angle_beta   90.00
_cell.angle_gamma   90.00
#
_symmetry.space_group_name_H-M   'P 1'
#
loop_
_entity.id
_entity.type
_entity.pdbx_description
1 polymer ?
#
loop_
_entity_poly.entity_id
_entity_poly.type
_entity_poly.pdbx_seq_one_letter_code
_entity_poly.pdbx_strand_id
1 'polypeptide(L)'
;MAPTYKLTYFNIMGLAEPIRFLLAYGKTEYEDVRCDQEKWKTIKESTPFGQAPILEVDGKKICQSIAICRYLGKQFGLAGANDWENLQIDMAADSVNDMRLKIVAPAYETDADLKEKKKETVRNETLPYMLPKLDKMVKENGGYLANGKLSWAD
;
A
#
# COMPACT_ATOMS: atom_id res chain seq x y z
N MET A 1 1.66 -25.78 11.34
CA MET A 1 1.60 -25.63 9.86
C MET A 1 1.90 -24.18 9.55
N ALA A 2 2.54 -23.89 8.41
CA ALA A 2 2.69 -22.51 7.96
C ALA A 2 1.29 -21.93 7.64
N PRO A 3 1.05 -20.63 7.90
CA PRO A 3 -0.23 -20.01 7.60
C PRO A 3 -0.53 -20.07 6.11
N THR A 4 -1.80 -20.23 5.78
CA THR A 4 -2.32 -20.22 4.41
C THR A 4 -2.74 -18.80 4.04
N TYR A 5 -2.23 -18.30 2.91
CA TYR A 5 -2.50 -16.95 2.42
C TYR A 5 -3.27 -16.96 1.12
N LYS A 6 -4.25 -16.05 1.02
CA LYS A 6 -5.00 -15.77 -0.20
C LYS A 6 -5.21 -14.28 -0.36
N LEU A 7 -4.73 -13.71 -1.45
CA LEU A 7 -4.85 -12.29 -1.77
C LEU A 7 -5.89 -12.11 -2.87
N THR A 8 -6.97 -11.38 -2.58
CA THR A 8 -7.98 -11.01 -3.58
C THR A 8 -7.86 -9.54 -3.94
N TYR A 9 -7.66 -9.24 -5.23
CA TYR A 9 -7.63 -7.88 -5.76
C TYR A 9 -8.00 -7.84 -7.25
N PHE A 10 -8.17 -6.64 -7.80
CA PHE A 10 -8.40 -6.44 -9.24
C PHE A 10 -7.20 -6.93 -10.06
N ASN A 11 -7.42 -7.23 -11.36
CA ASN A 11 -6.36 -7.61 -12.30
C ASN A 11 -5.47 -6.41 -12.74
N ILE A 12 -4.89 -5.74 -11.75
CA ILE A 12 -3.90 -4.66 -11.86
C ILE A 12 -2.91 -4.79 -10.69
N MET A 13 -1.83 -4.02 -10.72
CA MET A 13 -0.92 -3.89 -9.58
C MET A 13 -1.65 -3.18 -8.41
N GLY A 14 -1.91 -1.88 -8.57
CA GLY A 14 -2.68 -1.05 -7.64
C GLY A 14 -2.22 -1.18 -6.19
N LEU A 15 -3.19 -1.20 -5.27
CA LEU A 15 -2.93 -1.25 -3.82
C LEU A 15 -2.55 -2.64 -3.30
N ALA A 16 -2.63 -3.69 -4.13
CA ALA A 16 -2.23 -5.04 -3.74
C ALA A 16 -0.77 -5.36 -4.05
N GLU A 17 -0.11 -4.59 -4.93
CA GLU A 17 1.26 -4.89 -5.33
C GLU A 17 2.26 -4.87 -4.17
N PRO A 18 2.22 -3.89 -3.23
CA PRO A 18 3.09 -3.94 -2.05
C PRO A 18 2.86 -5.20 -1.19
N ILE A 19 1.62 -5.72 -1.16
CA ILE A 19 1.28 -6.96 -0.45
C ILE A 19 1.93 -8.16 -1.17
N ARG A 20 1.87 -8.20 -2.50
CA ARG A 20 2.55 -9.24 -3.32
C ARG A 20 4.06 -9.22 -3.11
N PHE A 21 4.68 -8.04 -3.08
CA PHE A 21 6.10 -7.89 -2.81
C PHE A 21 6.49 -8.45 -1.45
N LEU A 22 5.72 -8.16 -0.41
CA LEU A 22 5.97 -8.67 0.93
C LEU A 22 5.82 -10.20 1.00
N LEU A 23 4.78 -10.77 0.39
CA LEU A 23 4.59 -12.24 0.33
C LEU A 23 5.75 -12.92 -0.41
N ALA A 24 6.21 -12.31 -1.52
CA ALA A 24 7.37 -12.80 -2.26
C ALA A 24 8.67 -12.69 -1.45
N TYR A 25 8.90 -11.57 -0.76
CA TYR A 25 10.05 -11.38 0.14
C TYR A 25 10.07 -12.44 1.25
N GLY A 26 8.91 -12.69 1.87
CA GLY A 26 8.71 -13.73 2.87
C GLY A 26 8.77 -15.16 2.33
N LYS A 27 9.03 -15.36 1.02
CA LYS A 27 9.03 -16.65 0.31
C LYS A 27 7.80 -17.50 0.64
N THR A 28 6.67 -16.82 0.75
CA THR A 28 5.41 -17.40 1.21
C THR A 28 4.54 -17.70 0.00
N GLU A 29 4.17 -18.97 -0.17
CA GLU A 29 3.16 -19.35 -1.16
C GLU A 29 1.80 -18.77 -0.79
N TYR A 30 1.08 -18.23 -1.78
CA TYR A 30 -0.24 -17.67 -1.59
C TYR A 30 -1.08 -17.81 -2.87
N GLU A 31 -2.40 -17.84 -2.71
CA GLU A 31 -3.33 -17.78 -3.85
C GLU A 31 -3.54 -16.31 -4.28
N ASP A 32 -3.07 -15.92 -5.48
CA ASP A 32 -3.31 -14.59 -6.08
C ASP A 32 -4.63 -14.57 -6.87
N VAL A 33 -5.73 -14.28 -6.18
CA VAL A 33 -7.07 -14.20 -6.79
C VAL A 33 -7.27 -12.84 -7.44
N ARG A 34 -7.20 -12.82 -8.77
CA ARG A 34 -7.51 -11.63 -9.57
C ARG A 34 -8.99 -11.62 -9.94
N CYS A 35 -9.71 -10.56 -9.56
CA CYS A 35 -11.11 -10.37 -9.91
C CYS A 35 -11.30 -9.27 -10.95
N ASP A 36 -12.24 -9.48 -11.87
CA ASP A 36 -12.78 -8.44 -12.72
C ASP A 36 -13.95 -7.73 -12.01
N GLN A 37 -14.58 -6.77 -12.70
CA GLN A 37 -15.70 -5.99 -12.16
C GLN A 37 -16.94 -6.85 -11.91
N GLU A 38 -17.18 -7.90 -12.69
CA GLU A 38 -18.37 -8.76 -12.54
C GLU A 38 -18.24 -9.65 -11.31
N LYS A 39 -17.09 -10.32 -11.17
CA LYS A 39 -16.74 -11.08 -9.96
C LYS A 39 -16.67 -10.18 -8.73
N TRP A 40 -16.19 -8.94 -8.86
CA TRP A 40 -16.18 -8.01 -7.73
C TRP A 40 -17.58 -7.70 -7.22
N LYS A 41 -18.54 -7.47 -8.12
CA LYS A 41 -19.94 -7.22 -7.74
C LYS A 41 -20.55 -8.36 -6.93
N THR A 42 -20.16 -9.62 -7.19
CA THR A 42 -20.70 -10.78 -6.47
C THR A 42 -20.05 -10.98 -5.09
N ILE A 43 -18.78 -10.60 -4.91
CA ILE A 43 -18.06 -10.82 -3.65
C ILE A 43 -18.04 -9.59 -2.73
N LYS A 44 -18.32 -8.38 -3.24
CA LYS A 44 -18.18 -7.11 -2.50
C LYS A 44 -18.84 -7.14 -1.12
N GLU A 45 -20.08 -7.59 -1.04
CA GLU A 45 -20.84 -7.64 0.23
C GLU A 45 -20.28 -8.66 1.23
N SER A 46 -19.53 -9.65 0.75
CA SER A 46 -18.84 -10.64 1.59
C SER A 46 -17.48 -10.17 2.12
N THR A 47 -17.05 -8.96 1.75
CA THR A 47 -15.79 -8.35 2.22
C THR A 47 -16.03 -7.44 3.43
N PRO A 48 -15.08 -7.32 4.36
CA PRO A 48 -15.30 -6.60 5.62
C PRO A 48 -15.80 -5.15 5.49
N PHE A 49 -15.37 -4.42 4.45
CA PHE A 49 -15.75 -3.02 4.23
C PHE A 49 -16.24 -2.73 2.80
N GLY A 50 -16.59 -3.76 2.02
CA GLY A 50 -16.96 -3.56 0.61
C GLY A 50 -15.83 -3.01 -0.26
N GLN A 51 -14.57 -3.33 0.09
CA GLN A 51 -13.34 -2.79 -0.49
C GLN A 51 -12.29 -3.89 -0.73
N ALA A 52 -11.37 -3.66 -1.65
CA ALA A 52 -10.21 -4.50 -1.91
C ALA A 52 -8.92 -3.64 -1.80
N PRO A 53 -7.74 -4.22 -1.47
CA PRO A 53 -7.44 -5.65 -1.37
C PRO A 53 -7.95 -6.32 -0.09
N ILE A 54 -8.16 -7.63 -0.20
CA ILE A 54 -8.45 -8.54 0.92
C ILE A 54 -7.34 -9.58 1.00
N LEU A 55 -6.70 -9.71 2.16
CA LEU A 55 -5.83 -10.83 2.47
C LEU A 55 -6.59 -11.77 3.42
N GLU A 56 -6.63 -13.06 3.09
CA GLU A 56 -7.10 -14.10 4.00
C GLU A 56 -5.90 -14.81 4.60
N VAL A 57 -5.86 -14.92 5.93
CA VAL A 57 -4.83 -15.65 6.68
C VAL A 57 -5.52 -16.73 7.49
N ASP A 58 -5.33 -18.00 7.12
CA ASP A 58 -6.02 -19.15 7.74
C ASP A 58 -7.55 -18.95 7.80
N GLY A 59 -8.13 -18.48 6.69
CA GLY A 59 -9.55 -18.19 6.53
C GLY A 59 -10.05 -16.91 7.19
N LYS A 60 -9.20 -16.16 7.91
CA LYS A 60 -9.55 -14.86 8.50
C LYS A 60 -9.29 -13.74 7.49
N LYS A 61 -10.35 -13.07 7.06
CA LYS A 61 -10.26 -11.94 6.12
C LYS A 61 -9.79 -10.67 6.84
N ILE A 62 -8.76 -10.03 6.31
CA ILE A 62 -8.29 -8.69 6.68
C ILE A 62 -8.25 -7.77 5.46
N CYS A 63 -8.30 -6.47 5.71
CA CYS A 63 -8.43 -5.42 4.69
C CYS A 63 -7.56 -4.21 5.08
N GLN A 64 -7.61 -3.15 4.27
CA GLN A 64 -6.74 -1.96 4.34
C GLN A 64 -5.29 -2.27 3.96
N SER A 65 -4.89 -1.88 2.74
CA SER A 65 -3.60 -2.28 2.16
C SER A 65 -2.40 -1.94 3.06
N ILE A 66 -2.36 -0.73 3.64
CA ILE A 66 -1.26 -0.32 4.55
C ILE A 66 -1.25 -1.16 5.84
N ALA A 67 -2.42 -1.48 6.39
CA ALA A 67 -2.51 -2.34 7.57
C ALA A 67 -2.04 -3.78 7.27
N ILE A 68 -2.39 -4.30 6.09
CA ILE A 68 -1.90 -5.61 5.61
C ILE A 68 -0.38 -5.58 5.43
N CYS A 69 0.17 -4.56 4.78
CA CYS A 69 1.61 -4.42 4.59
C CYS A 69 2.36 -4.37 5.92
N ARG A 70 1.87 -3.58 6.89
CA ARG A 70 2.42 -3.53 8.25
C ARG A 70 2.37 -4.89 8.95
N TYR A 71 1.25 -5.62 8.83
CA TYR A 71 1.12 -6.97 9.39
C TYR A 71 2.15 -7.93 8.81
N LEU A 72 2.25 -8.00 7.47
CA LEU A 72 3.23 -8.84 6.78
C LEU A 72 4.67 -8.42 7.06
N GLY A 73 4.93 -7.11 7.16
CA GLY A 73 6.22 -6.57 7.57
C GLY A 73 6.67 -7.13 8.91
N LYS A 74 5.75 -7.23 9.89
CA LYS A 74 6.03 -7.89 11.17
C LYS A 74 6.28 -9.39 11.01
N GLN A 75 5.50 -10.09 10.17
CA GLN A 75 5.69 -11.54 9.96
C GLN A 75 7.03 -11.87 9.28
N PHE A 76 7.53 -10.97 8.44
CA PHE A 76 8.73 -11.19 7.63
C PHE A 76 9.98 -10.45 8.12
N GLY A 77 9.95 -9.92 9.35
CA GLY A 77 11.12 -9.27 9.96
C GLY A 77 11.52 -7.93 9.33
N LEU A 78 10.56 -7.23 8.74
CA LEU A 78 10.69 -5.89 8.15
C LEU A 78 10.09 -4.78 9.03
N ALA A 79 9.81 -5.09 10.29
CA ALA A 79 9.36 -4.15 11.31
C ALA A 79 10.56 -3.57 12.08
N GLY A 80 10.33 -2.45 12.76
CA GLY A 80 11.30 -1.83 13.65
C GLY A 80 11.54 -2.66 14.91
N ALA A 81 12.72 -2.49 15.52
CA ALA A 81 13.12 -3.22 16.73
C ALA A 81 12.36 -2.78 17.99
N ASN A 82 11.71 -1.62 17.96
CA ASN A 82 10.95 -1.05 19.07
C ASN A 82 9.83 -0.13 18.54
N ASP A 83 9.00 0.40 19.43
CA ASP A 83 7.87 1.25 19.08
C ASP A 83 8.28 2.53 18.34
N TRP A 84 9.44 3.10 18.68
CA TRP A 84 9.94 4.30 18.00
C TRP A 84 10.39 4.00 16.56
N GLU A 85 11.10 2.90 16.33
CA GLU A 85 11.44 2.49 14.97
C GLU A 85 10.19 2.20 14.15
N ASN A 86 9.20 1.49 14.72
CA ASN A 86 7.93 1.22 14.05
C ASN A 86 7.17 2.50 13.71
N LEU A 87 7.14 3.49 14.62
CA LEU A 87 6.55 4.80 14.37
C LEU A 87 7.21 5.49 13.16
N GLN A 88 8.53 5.43 13.04
CA GLN A 88 9.24 6.04 11.91
C GLN A 88 8.89 5.35 10.58
N ILE A 89 8.76 4.02 10.56
CA ILE A 89 8.31 3.28 9.37
C ILE A 89 6.86 3.65 9.02
N ASP A 90 5.98 3.74 10.03
CA ASP A 90 4.58 4.16 9.86
C ASP A 90 4.49 5.55 9.25
N MET A 91 5.25 6.52 9.78
CA MET A 91 5.29 7.88 9.25
C MET A 91 5.73 7.93 7.78
N ALA A 92 6.71 7.11 7.40
CA ALA A 92 7.18 7.04 6.02
C ALA A 92 6.09 6.47 5.08
N ALA A 93 5.50 5.32 5.45
CA ALA A 93 4.45 4.68 4.66
C ALA A 93 3.21 5.56 4.51
N ASP A 94 2.77 6.22 5.59
CA ASP A 94 1.61 7.10 5.56
C ASP A 94 1.89 8.36 4.72
N SER A 95 3.11 8.92 4.79
CA SER A 95 3.51 10.06 3.94
C SER A 95 3.49 9.70 2.45
N VAL A 96 3.94 8.50 2.09
CA VAL A 96 3.86 7.99 0.71
C VAL A 96 2.41 7.78 0.29
N ASN A 97 1.56 7.23 1.18
CA ASN A 97 0.14 7.04 0.89
C ASN A 97 -0.62 8.38 0.73
N ASP A 98 -0.31 9.40 1.53
CA ASP A 98 -0.86 10.75 1.38
C ASP A 98 -0.50 11.36 0.03
N MET A 99 0.75 11.20 -0.40
CA MET A 99 1.18 11.62 -1.74
C MET A 99 0.39 10.88 -2.82
N ARG A 100 0.28 9.55 -2.70
CA ARG A 100 -0.47 8.71 -3.64
C ARG A 100 -1.96 9.09 -3.71
N LEU A 101 -2.60 9.42 -2.59
CA LEU A 101 -3.99 9.89 -2.55
C LEU A 101 -4.17 11.15 -3.38
N LYS A 102 -3.26 12.12 -3.23
CA LYS A 102 -3.30 13.37 -4.01
C LYS A 102 -3.04 13.13 -5.49
N ILE A 103 -2.09 12.25 -5.83
CA ILE A 103 -1.76 11.91 -7.22
C ILE A 103 -2.94 11.23 -7.93
N VAL A 104 -3.66 10.34 -7.24
CA VAL A 104 -4.77 9.59 -7.86
C VAL A 104 -6.08 10.38 -7.90
N ALA A 105 -6.24 11.41 -7.08
CA ALA A 105 -7.47 12.19 -6.98
C ALA A 105 -8.03 12.69 -8.34
N PRO A 106 -7.24 13.18 -9.31
CA PRO A 106 -7.76 13.59 -10.61
C PRO A 106 -8.35 12.43 -11.43
N ALA A 107 -7.90 11.20 -11.22
CA ALA A 107 -8.41 10.04 -11.97
C ALA A 107 -9.88 9.74 -11.64
N TYR A 108 -10.35 10.16 -10.46
CA TYR A 108 -11.72 9.99 -9.98
C TYR A 108 -12.59 11.24 -10.14
N GLU A 109 -12.06 12.31 -10.74
CA GLU A 109 -12.84 13.50 -11.06
C GLU A 109 -13.62 13.28 -12.37
N THR A 110 -14.92 13.59 -12.32
CA THR A 110 -15.86 13.43 -13.44
C THR A 110 -16.00 14.70 -14.27
N ASP A 111 -15.80 15.87 -13.66
CA ASP A 111 -15.80 17.14 -14.37
C ASP A 111 -14.45 17.37 -15.08
N ALA A 112 -14.50 17.63 -16.40
CA ALA A 112 -13.28 17.70 -17.21
C ALA A 112 -12.37 18.88 -16.84
N ASP A 113 -12.94 20.05 -16.55
CA ASP A 113 -12.18 21.25 -16.24
C ASP A 113 -11.56 21.15 -14.85
N LEU A 114 -12.32 20.64 -13.87
CA LEU A 114 -11.80 20.37 -12.53
C LEU A 114 -10.73 19.28 -12.56
N LYS A 115 -10.87 18.26 -13.42
CA LYS A 115 -9.87 17.20 -13.58
C LYS A 115 -8.55 17.75 -14.09
N GLU A 116 -8.56 18.59 -15.13
CA GLU A 116 -7.34 19.22 -15.63
C GLU A 116 -6.72 20.15 -14.59
N LYS A 117 -7.53 20.98 -13.91
CA LYS A 117 -7.04 21.82 -12.81
C LYS A 117 -6.38 21.00 -11.68
N LYS A 118 -6.99 19.87 -11.28
CA LYS A 118 -6.40 18.96 -10.28
C LYS A 118 -5.08 18.35 -10.77
N LYS A 119 -4.96 17.99 -12.05
CA LYS A 119 -3.70 17.49 -12.62
C LYS A 119 -2.61 18.56 -12.59
N GLU A 120 -2.95 19.82 -12.90
CA GLU A 120 -2.03 20.95 -12.80
C GLU A 120 -1.57 21.15 -11.35
N THR A 121 -2.48 21.14 -10.37
CA THR A 121 -2.12 21.19 -8.94
C THR A 121 -1.21 20.03 -8.54
N VAL A 122 -1.46 18.81 -9.02
CA VAL A 122 -0.57 17.67 -8.74
C VAL A 122 0.83 17.93 -9.31
N ARG A 123 0.92 18.35 -10.58
CA ARG A 123 2.18 18.56 -11.29
C ARG A 123 2.99 19.74 -10.75
N ASN A 124 2.33 20.86 -10.48
CA ASN A 124 2.99 22.14 -10.23
C ASN A 124 3.13 22.46 -8.74
N GLU A 125 2.33 21.82 -7.87
CA GLU A 125 2.34 22.10 -6.43
C GLU A 125 2.64 20.83 -5.61
N THR A 126 1.85 19.77 -5.79
CA THR A 126 1.93 18.58 -4.92
C THR A 126 3.26 17.84 -5.06
N LEU A 127 3.63 17.45 -6.29
CA LEU A 127 4.87 16.70 -6.52
C LEU A 127 6.12 17.53 -6.18
N PRO A 128 6.24 18.80 -6.61
CA PRO A 128 7.39 19.63 -6.22
C PRO A 128 7.49 19.87 -4.72
N TYR A 129 6.36 19.85 -3.99
CA TYR A 129 6.37 19.99 -2.54
C TYR A 129 6.74 18.69 -1.81
N MET A 130 6.22 17.54 -2.24
CA MET A 130 6.37 16.27 -1.50
C MET A 130 7.64 15.49 -1.88
N LEU A 131 8.00 15.43 -3.17
CA LEU A 131 9.14 14.62 -3.62
C LEU A 131 10.47 15.02 -2.97
N PRO A 132 10.84 16.32 -2.83
CA PRO A 132 12.08 16.69 -2.15
C PRO A 132 12.13 16.28 -0.67
N LYS A 133 10.96 16.16 -0.01
CA LYS A 133 10.89 15.71 1.39
C LYS A 133 11.13 14.20 1.49
N LEU A 134 10.58 13.43 0.56
CA LEU A 134 10.85 12.00 0.46
C LEU A 134 12.31 11.74 0.07
N ASP A 135 12.88 12.50 -0.87
CA ASP A 135 14.29 12.42 -1.23
C ASP A 135 15.22 12.74 -0.04
N LYS A 136 14.89 13.77 0.74
CA LYS A 136 15.58 14.07 1.99
C LYS A 136 15.50 12.91 2.99
N MET A 137 14.30 12.35 3.19
CA MET A 137 14.08 11.20 4.08
C MET A 137 14.94 10.00 3.67
N VAL A 138 14.99 9.68 2.37
CA VAL A 138 15.83 8.59 1.82
C VAL A 138 17.32 8.85 2.05
N LYS A 139 17.79 10.08 1.81
CA LYS A 139 19.19 10.46 2.06
C LYS A 139 19.58 10.34 3.53
N GLU A 140 18.72 10.79 4.45
CA GLU A 140 18.95 10.73 5.89
C GLU A 140 18.95 9.30 6.43
N ASN A 141 18.27 8.37 5.74
CA ASN A 141 18.19 6.96 6.09
C ASN A 141 19.06 6.08 5.17
N GLY A 142 20.13 6.62 4.59
CA GLY A 142 21.14 5.82 3.88
C GLY A 142 20.61 5.03 2.67
N GLY A 143 19.55 5.53 2.02
CA GLY A 143 18.93 4.88 0.86
C GLY A 143 17.60 4.16 1.15
N TYR A 144 17.17 4.11 2.41
CA TYR A 144 15.89 3.52 2.83
C TYR A 144 14.89 4.61 3.24
N LEU A 145 13.61 4.28 3.34
CA LEU A 145 12.60 5.23 3.82
C LEU A 145 12.66 5.46 5.33
N ALA A 146 13.12 4.49 6.12
CA ALA A 146 13.19 4.60 7.57
C ALA A 146 14.32 3.76 8.18
N ASN A 147 14.74 4.14 9.39
CA ASN A 147 15.69 3.44 10.27
C ASN A 147 17.04 3.01 9.65
N GLY A 148 17.44 3.55 8.49
CA GLY A 148 18.71 3.20 7.86
C GLY A 148 18.80 1.77 7.31
N LYS A 149 17.68 1.05 7.17
CA LYS A 149 17.64 -0.36 6.76
C LYS A 149 16.32 -0.69 6.05
N LEU A 150 16.29 -1.80 5.32
CA LEU A 150 15.08 -2.28 4.64
C LEU A 150 13.95 -2.52 5.63
N SER A 151 12.78 -1.99 5.31
CA SER A 151 11.53 -2.07 6.08
C SER A 151 10.34 -2.36 5.16
N TRP A 152 9.15 -2.57 5.72
CA TRP A 152 7.95 -2.79 4.91
C TRP A 152 7.45 -1.54 4.18
N ALA A 153 8.00 -0.36 4.49
CA ALA A 153 7.65 0.89 3.82
C ALA A 153 8.34 1.06 2.46
N ASP A 154 9.50 0.42 2.25
CA ASP A 154 10.30 0.45 1.01
C ASP A 154 9.64 -0.34 -0.14
#